data_AF-A0A6C0P7N9-F1
#
_entry.id   AF-A0A6C0P7N9-F1
#
_cell.length_a   1.000
_cell.length_b   1.000
_cell.length_c   1.000
_cell.angle_alpha   90.00
_cell.angle_beta   90.00
_cell.angle_gamma   90.00
#
_symmetry.space_group_name_H-M   'P 1'
#
loop_
_entity.id
_entity.type
_entity.pdbx_description
1 polymer ?
#
loop_
_entity_poly.entity_id
_entity_poly.type
_entity_poly.pdbx_seq_one_letter_code
_entity_poly.pdbx_strand_id
1 'polypeptide(L)'
;MTVHYLLNCYNNQILVKQVDGEADAFHVNIQSNNNPLSFGNTLYAAASKEQAVRIANQLCAFYSMARANGYRLEGAIFRNENKADIAVEHVLKVERTEDEMHDLLQKA
;
A
#
# COMPACT_ATOMS: atom_id res chain seq x y z
N MET A 1 8.11 -16.53 9.17
CA MET A 1 7.72 -15.29 8.47
C MET A 1 8.92 -14.37 8.56
N THR A 2 9.38 -13.85 7.43
CA THR A 2 10.59 -13.02 7.35
C THR A 2 10.27 -11.65 6.77
N VAL A 3 10.61 -10.58 7.48
CA VAL A 3 10.48 -9.21 6.98
C VAL A 3 11.70 -8.87 6.13
N HIS A 4 11.46 -8.49 4.88
CA HIS A 4 12.49 -8.22 3.87
C HIS A 4 12.71 -6.75 3.60
N TYR A 5 11.71 -5.91 3.88
CA TYR A 5 11.75 -4.47 3.68
C TYR A 5 10.74 -3.78 4.59
N LEU A 6 11.12 -2.61 5.10
CA LEU A 6 10.29 -1.74 5.92
C LEU A 6 10.44 -0.31 5.41
N LEU A 7 9.30 0.34 5.18
CA LEU A 7 9.22 1.73 4.76
C LEU A 7 8.31 2.50 5.73
N ASN A 8 8.86 3.53 6.37
CA ASN A 8 8.04 4.45 7.15
C ASN A 8 7.24 5.34 6.19
N CYS A 9 5.92 5.36 6.35
CA CYS A 9 5.02 6.11 5.50
C CYS A 9 4.03 6.90 6.36
N TYR A 10 4.32 8.17 6.63
CA TYR A 10 3.52 9.01 7.51
C TYR A 10 3.42 8.39 8.92
N ASN A 11 2.22 8.22 9.48
CA ASN A 11 1.97 7.55 10.76
C ASN A 11 1.80 6.02 10.63
N ASN A 12 2.19 5.45 9.49
CA ASN A 12 2.14 4.02 9.22
C ASN A 12 3.52 3.49 8.82
N GLN A 13 3.62 2.17 8.80
CA GLN A 13 4.72 1.41 8.23
C GLN A 13 4.19 0.50 7.14
N ILE A 14 4.91 0.43 6.03
CA ILE A 14 4.69 -0.54 4.98
C ILE A 14 5.76 -1.61 5.09
N LEU A 15 5.35 -2.87 5.13
CA LEU A 15 6.20 -4.03 5.33
C LEU A 15 6.11 -4.95 4.11
N VAL A 16 7.26 -5.40 3.61
CA VAL A 16 7.34 -6.55 2.70
C VAL A 16 7.77 -7.75 3.53
N LYS A 17 6.93 -8.77 3.55
CA LYS A 17 7.17 -10.01 4.31
C LYS A 17 7.01 -11.23 3.42
N GLN A 18 7.80 -12.25 3.67
CA GLN A 18 7.62 -13.59 3.08
C GLN A 18 6.99 -14.50 4.14
N VAL A 19 5.91 -15.16 3.77
CA VAL A 19 5.18 -16.09 4.64
C VAL A 19 5.77 -17.49 4.45
N ASP A 20 6.03 -18.19 5.56
CA ASP A 20 6.62 -19.53 5.49
C ASP A 20 5.60 -20.50 4.86
N GLY A 21 6.02 -21.29 3.87
CA GLY A 21 5.13 -22.19 3.12
C GLY A 21 4.61 -21.63 1.80
N GLU A 22 4.72 -20.32 1.57
CA GLU A 22 4.49 -19.69 0.26
C GLU A 22 5.84 -19.23 -0.31
N ALA A 23 6.60 -20.19 -0.86
CA ALA A 23 8.00 -19.98 -1.24
C ALA A 23 8.23 -18.77 -2.16
N ASP A 24 7.23 -18.40 -2.97
CA ASP A 24 7.31 -17.37 -4.00
C ASP A 24 6.37 -16.18 -3.77
N ALA A 25 5.79 -16.01 -2.58
CA ALA A 25 4.89 -14.89 -2.29
C ALA A 25 5.50 -13.88 -1.30
N PHE A 26 5.62 -12.63 -1.77
CA PHE A 26 6.02 -11.49 -0.96
C PHE A 26 4.82 -10.58 -0.72
N HIS A 27 4.36 -10.50 0.52
CA HIS A 27 3.18 -9.75 0.90
C HIS A 27 3.56 -8.32 1.26
N VAL A 28 2.91 -7.34 0.63
CA VAL A 28 2.96 -5.92 0.99
C VAL A 28 1.85 -5.63 1.99
N ASN A 29 2.23 -5.17 3.18
CA ASN A 29 1.33 -4.91 4.29
C ASN A 29 1.44 -3.46 4.74
N ILE A 30 0.36 -2.90 5.28
CA ILE A 30 0.40 -1.60 5.96
C ILE A 30 -0.08 -1.73 7.40
N GLN A 31 0.68 -1.17 8.34
CA GLN A 31 0.37 -1.18 9.77
C GLN A 31 0.48 0.23 10.36
N SER A 32 -0.32 0.51 11.38
CA SER A 32 -0.26 1.79 12.09
C SER A 32 0.89 1.82 13.08
N ASN A 33 1.60 2.95 13.15
CA ASN A 33 2.67 3.13 14.14
C ASN A 33 2.12 3.23 15.57
N ASN A 34 0.85 3.63 15.73
CA ASN A 34 0.22 3.82 17.03
C ASN A 34 -0.39 2.53 17.60
N ASN A 35 -0.64 1.52 16.76
CA ASN A 35 -1.15 0.23 17.20
C ASN A 35 -0.45 -0.93 16.44
N PRO A 36 0.81 -1.23 16.80
CA PRO A 36 1.64 -2.21 16.09
C PRO A 36 1.34 -3.66 16.44
N LEU A 37 0.32 -3.95 17.28
CA LEU A 37 0.00 -5.31 17.74
C LEU A 37 -0.57 -6.21 16.62
N SER A 38 -0.90 -5.64 15.46
CA SER A 38 -1.28 -6.38 14.26
C SER A 38 -0.25 -6.16 13.16
N PHE A 39 0.11 -7.22 12.43
CA PHE A 39 1.07 -7.21 11.31
C PHE A 39 0.57 -6.48 10.05
N GLY A 40 -0.42 -5.60 10.22
CA GLY A 40 -1.07 -4.85 9.17
C GLY A 40 -2.00 -5.69 8.30
N ASN A 41 -2.73 -5.00 7.44
CA ASN A 41 -3.52 -5.64 6.40
C ASN A 41 -2.62 -5.94 5.20
N THR A 42 -2.71 -7.15 4.65
CA THR A 42 -2.08 -7.48 3.37
C THR A 42 -2.86 -6.81 2.25
N LEU A 43 -2.18 -5.98 1.48
CA LEU A 43 -2.77 -5.20 0.39
C LEU A 43 -2.38 -5.72 -1.00
N TYR A 44 -1.29 -6.46 -1.09
CA TYR A 44 -0.79 -7.03 -2.34
C TYR A 44 0.12 -8.22 -2.07
N ALA A 45 0.13 -9.20 -2.98
CA ALA A 45 1.07 -10.30 -3.01
C ALA A 45 1.85 -10.26 -4.33
N ALA A 46 3.17 -10.14 -4.25
CA ALA A 46 4.07 -10.11 -5.38
C ALA A 46 4.80 -11.45 -5.53
N ALA A 47 5.19 -11.80 -6.76
CA ALA A 47 5.94 -13.02 -7.05
C ALA A 47 7.44 -12.90 -6.74
N SER A 48 7.94 -11.67 -6.53
CA SER A 48 9.34 -11.43 -6.15
C SER A 48 9.49 -10.32 -5.12
N LYS A 49 10.61 -10.35 -4.39
CA LYS A 49 10.97 -9.33 -3.41
C LYS A 49 11.08 -7.97 -4.06
N GLU A 50 11.73 -7.89 -5.22
CA GLU A 50 11.98 -6.64 -5.93
C GLU A 50 10.67 -6.00 -6.37
N GLN A 51 9.71 -6.81 -6.86
CA GLN A 51 8.38 -6.34 -7.20
C GLN A 51 7.64 -5.84 -5.96
N ALA A 52 7.64 -6.61 -4.85
CA ALA A 52 7.00 -6.17 -3.61
C ALA A 52 7.57 -4.86 -3.07
N VAL A 53 8.90 -4.65 -3.16
CA VAL A 53 9.54 -3.40 -2.75
C VAL A 53 9.10 -2.23 -3.62
N ARG A 54 9.02 -2.40 -4.94
CA ARG A 54 8.51 -1.34 -5.83
C ARG A 54 7.05 -1.00 -5.52
N ILE A 55 6.21 -2.02 -5.35
CA ILE A 55 4.80 -1.84 -4.94
C ILE A 55 4.67 -1.18 -3.57
N ALA A 56 5.54 -1.50 -2.61
CA ALA A 56 5.56 -0.86 -1.29
C ALA A 56 5.87 0.65 -1.39
N ASN A 57 6.82 1.03 -2.26
CA ASN A 57 7.14 2.44 -2.51
C ASN A 57 5.97 3.18 -3.18
N GLN A 58 5.36 2.57 -4.21
CA GLN A 58 4.18 3.11 -4.89
C GLN A 58 3.01 3.29 -3.92
N LEU A 59 2.76 2.30 -3.05
CA LEU A 59 1.73 2.41 -2.02
C LEU A 59 2.00 3.61 -1.10
N CYS A 60 3.25 3.84 -0.71
CA CYS A 60 3.55 4.98 0.15
C CYS A 60 3.36 6.33 -0.55
N ALA A 61 3.82 6.44 -1.79
CA ALA A 61 3.64 7.63 -2.61
C ALA A 61 2.15 7.95 -2.78
N PHE A 62 1.35 6.96 -3.20
CA PHE A 62 -0.08 7.12 -3.36
C PHE A 62 -0.78 7.44 -2.04
N TYR A 63 -0.45 6.75 -0.94
CA TYR A 63 -1.04 7.01 0.36
C TYR A 63 -0.82 8.46 0.79
N SER A 64 0.39 8.99 0.58
CA SER A 64 0.73 10.37 0.92
C SER A 64 -0.09 11.37 0.09
N MET A 65 -0.19 11.15 -1.22
CA MET A 65 -1.01 11.99 -2.12
C MET A 65 -2.51 11.90 -1.79
N ALA A 66 -3.01 10.70 -1.54
CA ALA A 66 -4.41 10.46 -1.20
C ALA A 66 -4.80 11.19 0.09
N ARG A 67 -3.95 11.12 1.14
CA ARG A 67 -4.14 11.86 2.39
C ARG A 67 -4.19 13.38 2.17
N ALA A 68 -3.30 13.92 1.33
CA ALA A 68 -3.32 15.34 0.98
C ALA A 68 -4.60 15.75 0.21
N ASN A 69 -5.23 14.80 -0.49
CA ASN A 69 -6.49 14.98 -1.21
C ASN A 69 -7.74 14.61 -0.39
N GLY A 70 -7.60 14.45 0.94
CA GLY A 70 -8.72 14.20 1.85
C GLY A 70 -9.14 12.73 1.97
N TYR A 71 -8.45 11.79 1.31
CA TYR A 71 -8.74 10.38 1.41
C TYR A 71 -8.23 9.77 2.73
N ARG A 72 -8.87 8.69 3.17
CA ARG A 72 -8.44 7.86 4.31
C ARG A 72 -8.40 6.41 3.88
N LEU A 73 -7.39 5.67 4.33
CA LEU A 73 -7.31 4.23 4.05
C LEU A 73 -8.12 3.45 5.10
N GLU A 74 -9.13 2.72 4.64
CA GLU A 74 -9.96 1.83 5.45
C GLU A 74 -9.90 0.42 4.84
N GLY A 75 -9.23 -0.50 5.53
CA GLY A 75 -8.99 -1.85 4.99
C GLY A 75 -8.13 -1.80 3.73
N ALA A 76 -8.74 -2.10 2.58
CA ALA A 76 -8.12 -2.07 1.25
C ALA A 76 -8.74 -1.01 0.32
N ILE A 77 -9.41 0.01 0.89
CA ILE A 77 -10.10 1.07 0.14
C ILE A 77 -9.65 2.43 0.65
N PHE A 78 -9.27 3.32 -0.28
CA PHE A 78 -9.13 4.75 -0.01
C PHE A 78 -10.49 5.41 -0.12
N ARG A 79 -11.03 5.89 1.00
CA ARG A 79 -12.33 6.53 1.08
C ARG A 79 -12.24 8.04 1.15
N ASN A 80 -13.21 8.72 0.53
CA ASN A 80 -13.38 10.15 0.60
C ASN A 80 -14.87 10.47 0.74
N GLU A 81 -15.22 11.54 1.45
CA GLU A 81 -16.61 11.95 1.65
C GLU A 81 -17.21 12.64 0.43
N ASN A 82 -16.37 13.22 -0.45
CA ASN A 82 -16.79 14.05 -1.57
C ASN A 82 -16.38 13.48 -2.95
N LYS A 83 -15.65 12.37 -2.96
CA LYS A 83 -15.08 11.73 -4.15
C LYS A 83 -15.31 10.23 -4.10
N ALA A 84 -15.22 9.56 -5.26
CA ALA A 84 -15.36 8.12 -5.34
C ALA A 84 -14.27 7.38 -4.58
N ASP A 85 -14.64 6.25 -3.98
CA ASP A 85 -13.71 5.35 -3.32
C ASP A 85 -12.72 4.75 -4.33
N ILE A 86 -11.44 4.64 -3.94
CA ILE A 86 -10.38 4.05 -4.76
C ILE A 86 -9.90 2.76 -4.10
N ALA A 87 -10.08 1.62 -4.79
CA ALA A 87 -9.56 0.35 -4.31
C ALA A 87 -8.02 0.33 -4.36
N VAL A 88 -7.37 -0.12 -3.29
CA VAL A 88 -5.90 -0.25 -3.22
C VAL A 88 -5.39 -1.16 -4.34
N GLU A 89 -6.09 -2.25 -4.64
CA GLU A 89 -5.73 -3.16 -5.74
C GLU A 89 -5.63 -2.40 -7.07
N HIS A 90 -6.53 -1.47 -7.36
CA HIS A 90 -6.50 -0.69 -8.60
C HIS A 90 -5.24 0.18 -8.72
N VAL A 91 -4.75 0.68 -7.57
CA VAL A 91 -3.51 1.44 -7.49
C VAL A 91 -2.32 0.51 -7.69
N LEU A 92 -2.28 -0.64 -7.02
CA LEU A 92 -1.08 -1.51 -6.94
C LEU A 92 -0.97 -2.55 -8.07
N LYS A 93 -2.02 -2.79 -8.84
CA LYS A 93 -2.05 -3.83 -9.89
C LYS A 93 -1.05 -3.57 -11.02
N VAL A 94 -0.72 -2.31 -11.30
CA VAL A 94 0.23 -1.90 -12.33
C VAL A 94 1.20 -0.91 -11.69
N GLU A 95 2.47 -0.97 -12.08
CA GLU A 95 3.44 0.06 -11.70
C GLU A 95 3.04 1.38 -12.35
N ARG A 96 2.93 2.44 -11.55
CA ARG A 96 2.41 3.74 -11.98
C ARG A 96 3.40 4.85 -11.70
N THR A 97 3.42 5.84 -12.57
CA THR A 97 4.13 7.09 -12.33
C THR A 97 3.38 7.98 -11.35
N GLU A 98 4.05 9.01 -10.83
CA GLU A 98 3.41 10.02 -9.99
C GLU A 98 2.27 10.75 -10.70
N ASP A 99 2.43 11.06 -11.99
CA ASP A 99 1.38 11.69 -12.81
C ASP A 99 0.15 10.80 -12.93
N GLU A 100 0.33 9.49 -13.18
CA GLU A 100 -0.78 8.53 -13.25
C GLU A 100 -1.50 8.39 -11.89
N MET A 101 -0.75 8.45 -10.80
CA MET A 101 -1.30 8.44 -9.44
C MET A 101 -2.11 9.71 -9.13
N HIS A 102 -1.63 10.87 -9.59
CA HIS A 102 -2.38 12.13 -9.50
C HIS A 102 -3.70 12.08 -10.27
N ASP A 103 -3.66 11.53 -11.48
CA ASP A 103 -4.83 11.34 -12.34
C ASP A 103 -5.91 10.51 -11.66
N LEU A 104 -5.54 9.44 -10.94
CA LEU A 104 -6.48 8.62 -10.17
C LEU A 104 -7.22 9.41 -9.09
N LEU A 105 -6.55 10.37 -8.45
CA LEU A 105 -7.13 11.21 -7.39
C LEU A 105 -8.01 12.35 -7.93
N GLN A 106 -7.83 12.72 -9.19
CA GLN A 106 -8.62 13.74 -9.88
C GLN A 106 -9.86 13.16 -10.57
N LYS A 107 -9.79 11.92 -11.07
CA LYS A 107 -10.89 11.23 -11.76
C LYS A 107 -11.88 10.56 -10.80
N ALA A 108 -11.46 10.29 -9.57
CA ALA A 108 -12.30 9.76 -8.50
C ALA A 108 -13.10 10.87 -7.82
#